data_AF-A0A956PMG9-F1
#
_entry.id   AF-A0A956PMG9-F1
#
_cell.length_a   1.000
_cell.length_b   1.000
_cell.length_c   1.000
_cell.angle_alpha   90.00
_cell.angle_beta   90.00
_cell.angle_gamma   90.00
#
_symmetry.space_group_name_H-M   'P 1'
#
loop_
_entity.id
_entity.type
_entity.pdbx_description
1 polymer ?
#
loop_
_entity_poly.entity_id
_entity_poly.type
_entity_poly.pdbx_seq_one_letter_code
_entity_poly.pdbx_strand_id
1 'polypeptide(L)'
;MSAPTKRMHREILVFVIVLLVCALIIRAAQKPEPKPNAEPTPATSAVPTMQHTPVDADIQMALILDTSSSMDGLIRQAREQILEIVADLQQSETGEPKTIALALYRYGTDRVSSQDGYTQCLVPLTTDYQSVVAALDQLQAGGQKEFAPFAISKAVSELAWNSSPAVPKVIVIVGNESFSDGPVGTQAAFSEAEQKKIKVLPIYCVGEQASKSALSGWKRAAYLAGTDLETIDPNQAVAALEKPATAMTPVQMPNKPLPQQTGLPKRPYPERPHYEMVGSAKPRADLSTSMRRGMKSVLESY
;
A
#
# COMPACT_ATOMS: atom_id res chain seq x y z
N MET A 1 51.23 30.21 -66.09
CA MET A 1 49.76 30.41 -66.13
C MET A 1 49.17 29.83 -64.86
N SER A 2 48.85 30.68 -63.88
CA SER A 2 48.37 30.27 -62.56
C SER A 2 47.10 31.06 -62.22
N ALA A 3 45.95 30.38 -62.22
CA ALA A 3 44.72 30.87 -61.61
C ALA A 3 43.69 29.74 -61.41
N PRO A 4 43.77 28.95 -60.32
CA PRO A 4 42.58 28.23 -59.84
C PRO A 4 42.18 28.58 -58.38
N THR A 5 43.01 29.31 -57.63
CA THR A 5 42.81 29.51 -56.17
C THR A 5 41.73 30.54 -55.81
N LYS A 6 41.54 31.59 -56.62
CA LYS A 6 40.51 32.64 -56.37
C LYS A 6 39.07 32.15 -56.59
N ARG A 7 38.87 31.17 -57.48
CA ARG A 7 37.53 30.62 -57.78
C ARG A 7 37.03 29.76 -56.61
N MET A 8 37.90 28.92 -56.06
CA MET A 8 37.57 28.04 -54.93
C MET A 8 37.25 28.81 -53.64
N HIS A 9 37.96 29.91 -53.34
CA HIS A 9 37.65 30.77 -52.18
C HIS A 9 36.29 31.48 -52.32
N ARG A 10 35.89 31.83 -53.55
CA ARG A 10 34.58 32.45 -53.81
C ARG A 10 33.43 31.47 -53.60
N GLU A 11 33.60 30.21 -54.00
CA GLU A 11 32.55 29.19 -53.83
C GLU A 11 32.40 28.75 -52.37
N ILE A 12 33.49 28.63 -51.62
CA ILE A 12 33.45 28.35 -50.18
C ILE A 12 32.76 29.49 -49.42
N LEU A 13 33.09 30.75 -49.75
CA LEU A 13 32.47 31.92 -49.10
C LEU A 13 30.96 31.99 -49.38
N VAL A 14 30.53 31.70 -50.62
CA VAL A 14 29.11 31.63 -50.98
C VAL A 14 28.41 30.50 -50.22
N PHE A 15 29.03 29.34 -50.08
CA PHE A 15 28.46 28.22 -49.31
C PHE A 15 28.27 28.55 -47.83
N VAL A 16 29.25 29.22 -47.21
CA VAL A 16 29.16 29.63 -45.80
C VAL A 16 28.07 30.69 -45.59
N ILE A 17 27.94 31.65 -46.52
CA ILE A 17 26.88 32.66 -46.46
C ILE A 17 25.50 32.02 -46.63
N VAL A 18 25.34 31.07 -47.56
CA VAL A 18 24.08 30.33 -47.75
C VAL A 18 23.73 29.53 -46.49
N LEU A 19 24.69 28.85 -45.86
CA LEU A 19 24.45 28.12 -44.62
C LEU A 19 24.06 29.03 -43.45
N LEU A 20 24.68 30.21 -43.31
CA LEU A 20 24.33 31.19 -42.28
C LEU A 20 22.94 31.80 -42.52
N VAL A 21 22.57 32.06 -43.77
CA VAL A 21 21.22 32.54 -44.13
C VAL A 21 20.18 31.45 -43.89
N CYS A 22 20.46 30.19 -44.25
CA CYS A 22 19.58 29.05 -43.93
C CYS A 22 19.40 28.88 -42.41
N ALA A 23 20.46 29.01 -41.61
CA ALA A 23 20.38 28.93 -40.15
C ALA A 23 19.54 30.06 -39.53
N LEU A 24 19.59 31.27 -40.10
CA LEU A 24 18.78 32.41 -39.65
C LEU A 24 17.29 32.24 -40.02
N ILE A 25 16.98 31.66 -41.19
CA ILE A 25 15.59 31.38 -41.59
C ILE A 25 14.97 30.29 -40.70
N ILE A 26 15.74 29.27 -40.29
CA ILE A 26 15.25 28.21 -39.38
C ILE A 26 14.92 28.78 -37.98
N ARG A 27 15.70 29.76 -37.47
CA ARG A 27 15.38 30.44 -36.21
C ARG A 27 14.13 31.33 -36.29
N ALA A 28 13.89 32.00 -37.42
CA ALA A 28 12.73 32.85 -37.60
C ALA A 28 11.42 32.06 -37.83
N ALA A 29 11.51 30.80 -38.25
CA ALA A 29 10.36 29.92 -38.50
C ALA A 29 9.90 29.10 -37.28
N GLN A 30 10.62 29.14 -36.15
CA GLN A 30 10.15 28.57 -34.88
C GLN A 30 9.09 29.50 -34.27
N LYS A 31 7.87 29.43 -34.81
CA LYS A 31 6.68 29.90 -34.12
C LYS A 31 6.61 29.12 -32.79
N PRO A 32 6.52 29.77 -31.62
CA PRO A 32 6.38 29.05 -30.36
C PRO A 32 5.13 28.18 -30.48
N GLU A 33 5.32 26.87 -30.36
CA GLU A 33 4.18 25.96 -30.30
C GLU A 33 3.28 26.42 -29.13
N PRO A 34 1.97 26.56 -29.35
CA PRO A 34 1.07 26.77 -28.25
C PRO A 34 1.24 25.57 -27.32
N LYS A 35 1.58 25.84 -26.04
CA LYS A 35 1.62 24.83 -24.99
C LYS A 35 0.38 23.94 -25.16
N PRO A 36 0.51 22.60 -25.14
CA PRO A 36 -0.66 21.74 -25.01
C PRO A 36 -1.45 22.30 -23.83
N ASN A 37 -2.70 22.73 -24.09
CA ASN A 37 -3.62 23.13 -23.04
C ASN A 37 -3.54 22.03 -21.99
N ALA A 38 -3.19 22.42 -20.76
CA ALA A 38 -3.32 21.54 -19.63
C ALA A 38 -4.78 21.05 -19.65
N GLU A 39 -4.97 19.79 -20.04
CA GLU A 39 -6.19 19.08 -19.71
C GLU A 39 -6.41 19.30 -18.20
N PRO A 40 -7.67 19.55 -17.78
CA PRO A 40 -7.96 19.76 -16.37
C PRO A 40 -7.35 18.61 -15.59
N THR A 41 -6.35 18.93 -14.77
CA THR A 41 -5.69 18.01 -13.87
C THR A 41 -6.79 17.24 -13.13
N PRO A 42 -6.86 15.90 -13.23
CA PRO A 42 -7.80 15.17 -12.40
C PRO A 42 -7.43 15.50 -10.95
N ALA A 43 -8.46 15.93 -10.22
CA ALA A 43 -8.44 16.50 -8.87
C ALA A 43 -7.17 16.23 -8.07
N THR A 44 -6.56 17.32 -7.57
CA THR A 44 -5.78 17.31 -6.32
C THR A 44 -6.50 16.40 -5.34
N SER A 45 -5.91 15.23 -5.08
CA SER A 45 -6.39 14.32 -4.04
C SER A 45 -6.28 15.10 -2.74
N ALA A 46 -7.41 15.55 -2.21
CA ALA A 46 -7.44 16.32 -0.97
C ALA A 46 -6.74 15.50 0.11
N VAL A 47 -5.69 16.06 0.73
CA VAL A 47 -5.05 15.44 1.89
C VAL A 47 -6.14 15.28 2.96
N PRO A 48 -6.35 14.07 3.51
CA PRO A 48 -7.37 13.89 4.54
C PRO A 48 -7.08 14.81 5.72
N THR A 49 -8.13 15.42 6.26
CA THR A 49 -7.99 16.26 7.46
C THR A 49 -7.66 15.36 8.64
N MET A 50 -6.46 15.53 9.21
CA MET A 50 -6.06 14.81 10.42
C MET A 50 -6.92 15.27 11.60
N GLN A 51 -7.67 14.35 12.20
CA GLN A 51 -8.40 14.63 13.43
C GLN A 51 -7.41 14.63 14.60
N HIS A 52 -7.50 15.62 15.49
CA HIS A 52 -6.62 15.74 16.66
C HIS A 52 -7.17 15.07 17.92
N THR A 53 -8.40 14.55 17.88
CA THR A 53 -9.01 13.83 19.00
C THR A 53 -8.80 12.33 18.80
N PRO A 54 -8.25 11.60 19.80
CA PRO A 54 -8.13 10.16 19.70
C PRO A 54 -9.47 9.47 19.50
N VAL A 55 -9.51 8.49 18.59
CA VAL A 55 -10.68 7.65 18.35
C VAL A 55 -10.74 6.56 19.43
N ASP A 56 -11.90 6.42 20.08
CA ASP A 56 -12.14 5.39 21.07
C ASP A 56 -12.34 4.03 20.39
N ALA A 57 -11.52 3.04 20.78
CA ALA A 57 -11.50 1.70 20.22
C ALA A 57 -10.71 0.76 21.15
N ASP A 58 -11.03 -0.53 21.11
CA ASP A 58 -10.30 -1.56 21.87
C ASP A 58 -8.87 -1.74 21.36
N ILE A 59 -8.64 -1.52 20.06
CA ILE A 59 -7.34 -1.59 19.40
C ILE A 59 -7.23 -0.45 18.39
N GLN A 60 -6.05 0.19 18.31
CA GLN A 60 -5.73 1.13 17.25
C GLN A 60 -4.63 0.56 16.36
N MET A 61 -4.83 0.60 15.04
CA MET A 61 -3.92 0.02 14.06
C MET A 61 -3.69 0.97 12.88
N ALA A 62 -2.44 1.17 12.49
CA ALA A 62 -2.08 1.84 11.26
C ALA A 62 -1.51 0.83 10.26
N LEU A 63 -2.08 0.81 9.06
CA LEU A 63 -1.63 0.01 7.93
C LEU A 63 -0.77 0.90 7.03
N ILE A 64 0.49 0.52 6.83
CA ILE A 64 1.45 1.26 5.99
C ILE A 64 1.88 0.36 4.85
N LEU A 65 1.39 0.65 3.64
CA LEU A 65 1.64 -0.20 2.47
C LEU A 65 2.60 0.46 1.49
N ASP A 66 3.57 -0.32 1.04
CA ASP A 66 4.41 0.05 -0.10
C ASP A 66 3.58 0.05 -1.39
N THR A 67 3.75 1.12 -2.17
CA THR A 67 3.10 1.33 -3.47
C THR A 67 4.13 1.62 -4.56
N SER A 68 5.37 1.22 -4.34
CA SER A 68 6.42 1.21 -5.36
C SER A 68 6.05 0.33 -6.56
N SER A 69 6.72 0.53 -7.68
CA SER A 69 6.49 -0.29 -8.88
C SER A 69 6.78 -1.78 -8.65
N SER A 70 7.65 -2.14 -7.69
CA SER A 70 7.99 -3.54 -7.41
C SER A 70 6.90 -4.27 -6.62
N MET A 71 5.93 -3.52 -6.06
CA MET A 71 4.71 -4.05 -5.45
C MET A 71 3.59 -4.36 -6.45
N ASP A 72 3.81 -4.12 -7.76
CA ASP A 72 2.84 -4.49 -8.78
C ASP A 72 2.58 -6.01 -8.77
N GLY A 73 1.30 -6.39 -8.85
CA GLY A 73 0.86 -7.77 -8.63
C GLY A 73 0.88 -8.26 -7.16
N LEU A 74 1.73 -7.70 -6.28
CA LEU A 74 1.83 -8.10 -4.86
C LEU A 74 0.75 -7.44 -3.99
N ILE A 75 0.38 -6.20 -4.32
CA ILE A 75 -0.49 -5.36 -3.48
C ILE A 75 -1.89 -5.95 -3.26
N ARG A 76 -2.43 -6.68 -4.25
CA ARG A 76 -3.76 -7.30 -4.13
C ARG A 76 -3.79 -8.35 -3.01
N GLN A 77 -2.80 -9.22 -2.98
CA GLN A 77 -2.73 -10.30 -1.98
C GLN A 77 -2.31 -9.77 -0.60
N ALA A 78 -1.44 -8.76 -0.56
CA ALA A 78 -1.13 -8.07 0.69
C ALA A 78 -2.40 -7.49 1.33
N ARG A 79 -3.25 -6.82 0.54
CA ARG A 79 -4.54 -6.32 1.01
C ARG A 79 -5.44 -7.43 1.55
N GLU A 80 -5.62 -8.53 0.83
CA GLU A 80 -6.48 -9.64 1.26
C GLU A 80 -6.05 -10.19 2.63
N GLN A 81 -4.74 -10.43 2.81
CA GLN A 81 -4.20 -10.95 4.08
C GLN A 81 -4.33 -9.93 5.23
N ILE A 82 -4.12 -8.64 4.96
CA ILE A 82 -4.32 -7.59 5.96
C ILE A 82 -5.78 -7.56 6.41
N LEU A 83 -6.74 -7.65 5.48
CA LEU A 83 -8.16 -7.65 5.82
C LEU A 83 -8.56 -8.90 6.62
N GLU A 84 -7.96 -10.06 6.34
CA GLU A 84 -8.16 -11.26 7.16
C GLU A 84 -7.68 -11.04 8.61
N ILE A 85 -6.46 -10.50 8.80
CA ILE A 85 -5.92 -10.22 10.14
C ILE A 85 -6.83 -9.26 10.90
N VAL A 86 -7.29 -8.19 10.25
CA VAL A 86 -8.20 -7.23 10.87
C VAL A 86 -9.52 -7.90 11.28
N ALA A 87 -10.09 -8.72 10.39
CA ALA A 87 -11.35 -9.44 10.67
C ALA A 87 -11.21 -10.46 11.81
N ASP A 88 -10.03 -11.05 11.98
CA ASP A 88 -9.75 -11.94 13.10
C ASP A 88 -9.62 -11.19 14.42
N LEU A 89 -8.96 -10.02 14.41
CA LEU A 89 -8.82 -9.20 15.61
C LEU A 89 -10.14 -8.64 16.11
N GLN A 90 -11.10 -8.40 15.20
CA GLN A 90 -12.46 -8.02 15.56
C GLN A 90 -13.21 -9.16 16.26
N GLN A 91 -12.81 -10.42 16.02
CA GLN A 91 -13.37 -11.58 16.73
C GLN A 91 -12.70 -11.70 18.10
N SER A 92 -13.48 -11.54 19.17
CA SER A 92 -13.00 -11.85 20.52
C SER A 92 -13.15 -13.33 20.83
N GLU A 93 -12.17 -13.88 21.57
CA GLU A 93 -12.26 -15.20 22.20
C GLU A 93 -13.45 -15.29 23.19
N THR A 94 -13.92 -14.15 23.71
CA THR A 94 -15.04 -14.06 24.67
C THR A 94 -16.41 -13.83 24.04
N GLY A 95 -16.50 -13.72 22.70
CA GLY A 95 -17.76 -13.59 21.95
C GLY A 95 -18.26 -12.16 21.69
N GLU A 96 -17.79 -11.15 22.42
CA GLU A 96 -18.08 -9.73 22.14
C GLU A 96 -17.10 -9.16 21.10
N PRO A 97 -17.54 -8.63 19.96
CA PRO A 97 -16.63 -8.15 18.92
C PRO A 97 -15.82 -6.94 19.41
N LYS A 98 -14.51 -6.94 19.14
CA LYS A 98 -13.63 -5.81 19.46
C LYS A 98 -13.76 -4.72 18.41
N THR A 99 -13.84 -3.47 18.86
CA THR A 99 -13.78 -2.29 18.00
C THR A 99 -12.32 -2.00 17.64
N ILE A 100 -12.03 -1.87 16.35
CA ILE A 100 -10.70 -1.52 15.86
C ILE A 100 -10.78 -0.18 15.12
N ALA A 101 -9.95 0.78 15.53
CA ALA A 101 -9.70 1.98 14.75
C ALA A 101 -8.53 1.73 13.80
N LEU A 102 -8.75 1.96 12.51
CA LEU A 102 -7.79 1.73 11.44
C LEU A 102 -7.37 3.06 10.81
N ALA A 103 -6.08 3.17 10.50
CA ALA A 103 -5.54 4.20 9.61
C ALA A 103 -4.85 3.54 8.42
N LEU A 104 -4.80 4.24 7.29
CA LEU A 104 -4.13 3.77 6.07
C LEU A 104 -3.14 4.82 5.58
N TYR A 105 -1.91 4.38 5.42
CA TYR A 105 -0.84 5.10 4.74
C TYR A 105 -0.36 4.32 3.53
N ARG A 106 0.06 5.05 2.50
CA ARG A 106 0.94 4.54 1.46
C ARG A 106 2.33 5.15 1.60
N TYR A 107 3.36 4.40 1.28
CA TYR A 107 4.69 4.93 1.00
C TYR A 107 5.20 4.39 -0.34
N GLY A 108 6.34 4.88 -0.82
CA GLY A 108 6.88 4.44 -2.11
C GLY A 108 6.15 5.05 -3.30
N THR A 109 5.57 6.26 -3.15
CA THR A 109 4.79 6.91 -4.23
C THR A 109 5.42 8.20 -4.72
N ASP A 110 5.43 8.41 -6.03
CA ASP A 110 5.92 9.66 -6.66
C ASP A 110 4.90 10.81 -6.58
N ARG A 111 3.75 10.56 -5.96
CA ARG A 111 2.63 11.51 -5.82
C ARG A 111 2.84 12.52 -4.70
N VAL A 112 3.83 12.30 -3.83
CA VAL A 112 4.20 13.20 -2.75
C VAL A 112 5.71 13.46 -2.77
N SER A 113 6.11 14.57 -2.17
CA SER A 113 7.49 15.04 -2.23
C SER A 113 8.44 14.14 -1.43
N SER A 114 9.75 14.26 -1.70
CA SER A 114 10.78 13.64 -0.86
C SER A 114 10.82 14.21 0.56
N GLN A 115 10.32 15.42 0.78
CA GLN A 115 10.23 16.05 2.11
C GLN A 115 9.21 15.31 2.98
N ASP A 116 8.14 14.78 2.36
CA ASP A 116 7.16 13.91 2.98
C ASP A 116 7.60 12.43 2.99
N GLY A 117 8.85 12.17 2.63
CA GLY A 117 9.43 10.83 2.56
C GLY A 117 8.64 9.86 1.68
N TYR A 118 8.04 10.38 0.60
CA TYR A 118 7.20 9.60 -0.31
C TYR A 118 6.02 8.90 0.39
N THR A 119 5.59 9.43 1.54
CA THR A 119 4.58 8.83 2.40
C THR A 119 3.35 9.73 2.50
N GLN A 120 2.16 9.16 2.36
CA GLN A 120 0.89 9.88 2.44
C GLN A 120 -0.12 9.12 3.30
N CYS A 121 -0.77 9.83 4.23
CA CYS A 121 -1.98 9.35 4.89
C CYS A 121 -3.15 9.40 3.91
N LEU A 122 -3.82 8.27 3.72
CA LEU A 122 -5.01 8.15 2.88
C LEU A 122 -6.28 8.17 3.73
N VAL A 123 -6.24 7.50 4.88
CA VAL A 123 -7.33 7.46 5.86
C VAL A 123 -6.73 7.65 7.25
N PRO A 124 -7.11 8.69 8.01
CA PRO A 124 -6.69 8.84 9.40
C PRO A 124 -7.37 7.77 10.27
N LEU A 125 -6.96 7.65 11.54
CA LEU A 125 -7.60 6.70 12.46
C LEU A 125 -9.13 6.87 12.45
N THR A 126 -9.84 5.80 12.16
CA THR A 126 -11.30 5.75 12.07
C THR A 126 -11.82 4.36 12.41
N THR A 127 -13.02 4.27 12.95
CA THR A 127 -13.75 2.99 13.11
C THR A 127 -14.58 2.64 11.87
N ASP A 128 -14.62 3.51 10.84
CA ASP A 128 -15.24 3.23 9.56
C ASP A 128 -14.37 2.28 8.73
N TYR A 129 -14.53 0.98 8.99
CA TYR A 129 -13.86 -0.09 8.25
C TYR A 129 -14.10 -0.02 6.73
N GLN A 130 -15.30 0.38 6.29
CA GLN A 130 -15.63 0.45 4.86
C GLN A 130 -14.82 1.52 4.13
N SER A 131 -14.59 2.67 4.78
CA SER A 131 -13.71 3.71 4.21
C SER A 131 -12.28 3.23 4.01
N VAL A 132 -11.75 2.42 4.94
CA VAL A 132 -10.40 1.86 4.86
C VAL A 132 -10.31 0.81 3.76
N VAL A 133 -11.29 -0.09 3.66
CA VAL A 133 -11.37 -1.08 2.58
C VAL A 133 -11.45 -0.39 1.22
N ALA A 134 -12.30 0.62 1.07
CA ALA A 134 -12.43 1.36 -0.18
C ALA A 134 -11.12 2.07 -0.57
N ALA A 135 -10.38 2.61 0.40
CA ALA A 135 -9.09 3.24 0.15
C ALA A 135 -7.99 2.21 -0.18
N LEU A 136 -7.96 1.07 0.50
CA LEU A 136 -7.09 -0.06 0.17
C LEU A 136 -7.34 -0.56 -1.25
N ASP A 137 -8.61 -0.59 -1.68
CA ASP A 137 -9.00 -1.05 -3.01
C ASP A 137 -8.50 -0.16 -4.16
N GLN A 138 -8.24 1.11 -3.86
CA GLN A 138 -7.75 2.09 -4.81
C GLN A 138 -6.22 2.17 -4.88
N LEU A 139 -5.51 1.42 -4.04
CA LEU A 139 -4.05 1.43 -4.08
C LEU A 139 -3.54 0.80 -5.37
N GLN A 140 -2.60 1.51 -6.00
CA GLN A 140 -1.92 1.09 -7.22
C GLN A 140 -0.43 1.28 -7.03
N ALA A 141 0.34 0.30 -7.50
CA ALA A 141 1.78 0.37 -7.60
C ALA A 141 2.19 1.44 -8.63
N GLY A 142 3.32 2.11 -8.40
CA GLY A 142 3.88 3.01 -9.41
C GLY A 142 4.87 4.08 -8.97
N GLY A 143 5.33 4.11 -7.70
CA GLY A 143 6.44 5.00 -7.33
C GLY A 143 7.80 4.31 -7.30
N GLN A 144 8.85 5.06 -6.96
CA GLN A 144 10.23 4.58 -7.07
C GLN A 144 11.09 4.65 -5.80
N LYS A 145 10.80 5.57 -4.89
CA LYS A 145 11.64 5.80 -3.70
C LYS A 145 10.85 5.60 -2.43
N GLU A 146 11.48 4.92 -1.48
CA GLU A 146 10.80 4.42 -0.30
C GLU A 146 11.62 4.65 0.94
N PHE A 147 11.01 5.25 1.95
CA PHE A 147 11.64 5.47 3.24
C PHE A 147 10.77 4.81 4.32
N ALA A 148 10.82 3.48 4.40
CA ALA A 148 10.03 2.71 5.37
C ALA A 148 10.15 3.22 6.83
N PRO A 149 11.34 3.59 7.34
CA PRO A 149 11.47 4.15 8.70
C PRO A 149 10.79 5.52 8.82
N PHE A 150 10.86 6.33 7.76
CA PHE A 150 10.17 7.63 7.73
C PHE A 150 8.65 7.44 7.80
N ALA A 151 8.10 6.45 7.09
CA ALA A 151 6.67 6.17 7.10
C ALA A 151 6.19 5.78 8.51
N ILE A 152 6.98 5.00 9.24
CA ILE A 152 6.72 4.68 10.66
C ILE A 152 6.72 5.96 11.50
N SER A 153 7.79 6.75 11.44
CA SER A 153 7.90 8.01 12.21
C SER A 153 6.77 8.99 11.89
N LYS A 154 6.33 9.06 10.62
CA LYS A 154 5.20 9.88 10.19
C LYS A 154 3.89 9.40 10.83
N ALA A 155 3.58 8.10 10.77
CA ALA A 155 2.39 7.55 11.42
C ALA A 155 2.41 7.71 12.96
N VAL A 156 3.58 7.55 13.60
CA VAL A 156 3.76 7.77 15.05
C VAL A 156 3.48 9.22 15.43
N SER A 157 3.86 10.19 14.59
CA SER A 157 3.75 11.63 14.90
C SER A 157 2.42 12.25 14.51
N GLU A 158 1.84 11.87 13.37
CA GLU A 158 0.66 12.54 12.82
C GLU A 158 -0.68 11.96 13.29
N LEU A 159 -0.76 10.65 13.56
CA LEU A 159 -2.01 10.04 14.00
C LEU A 159 -2.34 10.43 15.44
N ALA A 160 -3.64 10.68 15.69
CA ALA A 160 -4.18 10.89 17.03
C ALA A 160 -4.31 9.57 17.81
N TRP A 161 -3.18 8.97 18.15
CA TRP A 161 -3.11 7.79 18.99
C TRP A 161 -3.70 8.05 20.38
N ASN A 162 -4.38 7.06 20.94
CA ASN A 162 -4.85 7.09 22.32
C ASN A 162 -3.64 7.09 23.27
N SER A 163 -3.61 8.07 24.18
CA SER A 163 -2.51 8.26 25.13
C SER A 163 -2.49 7.20 26.25
N SER A 164 -3.59 6.47 26.44
CA SER A 164 -3.66 5.39 27.43
C SER A 164 -2.73 4.23 27.02
N PRO A 165 -1.84 3.77 27.91
CA PRO A 165 -1.02 2.59 27.65
C PRO A 165 -1.84 1.29 27.62
N ALA A 166 -3.07 1.31 28.16
CA ALA A 166 -3.97 0.15 28.17
C ALA A 166 -4.67 -0.11 26.83
N VAL A 167 -4.60 0.83 25.88
CA VAL A 167 -5.13 0.65 24.53
C VAL A 167 -3.99 0.15 23.63
N PRO A 168 -4.02 -1.10 23.14
CA PRO A 168 -3.03 -1.62 22.21
C PRO A 168 -2.97 -0.78 20.94
N LYS A 169 -1.74 -0.41 20.56
CA LYS A 169 -1.42 0.37 19.36
C LYS A 169 -0.44 -0.37 18.49
N VAL A 170 -0.75 -0.58 17.22
CA VAL A 170 0.13 -1.32 16.31
C VAL A 170 0.26 -0.62 14.97
N ILE A 171 1.47 -0.55 14.46
CA ILE A 171 1.77 -0.20 13.08
C ILE A 171 2.10 -1.49 12.35
N VAL A 172 1.36 -1.82 11.30
CA VAL A 172 1.70 -2.89 10.37
C VAL A 172 2.30 -2.25 9.13
N ILE A 173 3.57 -2.55 8.85
CA ILE A 173 4.27 -2.04 7.67
C ILE A 173 4.57 -3.17 6.70
N VAL A 174 4.20 -2.99 5.45
CA VAL A 174 4.26 -4.01 4.40
C VAL A 174 5.05 -3.48 3.20
N GLY A 175 5.99 -4.27 2.67
CA GLY A 175 6.79 -3.91 1.49
C GLY A 175 7.85 -4.95 1.17
N ASN A 176 8.60 -4.75 0.08
CA ASN A 176 9.52 -5.75 -0.49
C ASN A 176 10.95 -5.23 -0.74
N GLU A 177 11.23 -3.97 -0.41
CA GLU A 177 12.43 -3.23 -0.80
C GLU A 177 13.35 -2.94 0.39
N SER A 178 14.36 -2.08 0.20
CA SER A 178 15.30 -1.73 1.26
C SER A 178 14.60 -1.04 2.44
N PHE A 179 14.68 -1.66 3.62
CA PHE A 179 14.07 -1.11 4.84
C PHE A 179 14.84 0.09 5.41
N SER A 180 16.11 0.29 5.06
CA SER A 180 16.99 1.24 5.75
C SER A 180 17.20 2.57 5.00
N ASP A 181 16.43 2.80 3.94
CA ASP A 181 16.60 3.96 3.07
C ASP A 181 15.95 5.22 3.66
N GLY A 182 16.53 6.37 3.32
CA GLY A 182 15.97 7.68 3.68
C GLY A 182 16.66 8.38 4.85
N PRO A 183 16.09 9.50 5.31
CA PRO A 183 16.70 10.36 6.31
C PRO A 183 16.53 9.85 7.75
N VAL A 184 15.59 8.94 7.99
CA VAL A 184 15.28 8.38 9.31
C VAL A 184 15.93 7.00 9.43
N GLY A 185 16.76 6.81 10.46
CA GLY A 185 17.36 5.50 10.73
C GLY A 185 16.35 4.52 11.31
N THR A 186 16.45 3.23 10.94
CA THR A 186 15.57 2.16 11.44
C THR A 186 15.47 2.12 12.96
N GLN A 187 16.60 2.22 13.68
CA GLN A 187 16.59 2.21 15.15
C GLN A 187 15.80 3.40 15.74
N ALA A 188 15.92 4.58 15.11
CA ALA A 188 15.26 5.79 15.56
C ALA A 188 13.74 5.67 15.43
N ALA A 189 13.25 5.25 14.25
CA ALA A 189 11.82 5.05 14.01
C ALA A 189 11.17 4.06 15.00
N PHE A 190 11.85 2.95 15.29
CA PHE A 190 11.37 1.96 16.25
C PHE A 190 11.41 2.49 17.69
N SER A 191 12.44 3.24 18.04
CA SER A 191 12.55 3.86 19.37
C SER A 191 11.46 4.92 19.58
N GLU A 192 11.13 5.71 18.55
CA GLU A 192 10.02 6.68 18.58
C GLU A 192 8.67 6.00 18.80
N ALA A 193 8.41 4.88 18.09
CA ALA A 193 7.20 4.09 18.28
C ALA A 193 7.12 3.51 19.70
N GLU A 194 8.21 2.91 20.19
CA GLU A 194 8.28 2.32 21.53
C GLU A 194 8.04 3.34 22.65
N GLN A 195 8.60 4.56 22.51
CA GLN A 195 8.38 5.66 23.46
C GLN A 195 6.90 6.02 23.61
N LYS A 196 6.12 5.90 22.53
CA LYS A 196 4.66 6.11 22.54
C LYS A 196 3.85 4.85 22.83
N LYS A 197 4.51 3.75 23.22
CA LYS A 197 3.88 2.43 23.40
C LYS A 197 3.09 2.03 22.15
N ILE A 198 3.73 2.15 20.99
CA ILE A 198 3.22 1.69 19.69
C ILE A 198 4.16 0.56 19.26
N LYS A 199 3.58 -0.62 19.02
CA LYS A 199 4.34 -1.76 18.48
C LYS A 199 4.39 -1.66 16.96
N VAL A 200 5.44 -2.19 16.35
CA VAL A 200 5.59 -2.23 14.89
C VAL A 200 5.66 -3.70 14.47
N LEU A 201 4.87 -4.10 13.48
CA LEU A 201 4.90 -5.42 12.86
C LEU A 201 5.35 -5.27 11.40
N PRO A 202 6.61 -5.57 11.08
CA PRO A 202 7.12 -5.59 9.71
C PRO A 202 6.71 -6.88 8.99
N ILE A 203 6.17 -6.74 7.78
CA ILE A 203 5.79 -7.84 6.91
C ILE A 203 6.52 -7.67 5.56
N TYR A 204 7.33 -8.66 5.21
CA TYR A 204 8.10 -8.64 3.97
C TYR A 204 7.35 -9.32 2.82
N CYS A 205 6.99 -8.58 1.78
CA CYS A 205 6.48 -9.14 0.53
C CYS A 205 7.64 -9.74 -0.29
N VAL A 206 7.58 -11.03 -0.57
CA VAL A 206 8.54 -11.75 -1.40
C VAL A 206 8.20 -11.48 -2.86
N GLY A 207 8.95 -10.61 -3.51
CA GLY A 207 8.85 -10.39 -4.96
C GLY A 207 9.81 -11.26 -5.77
N GLU A 208 9.65 -11.31 -7.08
CA GLU A 208 10.57 -12.00 -8.00
C GLU A 208 12.01 -11.45 -7.92
N GLN A 209 12.15 -10.18 -7.57
CA GLN A 209 13.42 -9.45 -7.44
C GLN A 209 13.91 -9.36 -5.98
N ALA A 210 13.49 -10.28 -5.10
CA ALA A 210 13.84 -10.24 -3.67
C ALA A 210 15.37 -10.16 -3.46
N SER A 211 15.84 -8.98 -3.06
CA SER A 211 17.25 -8.77 -2.76
C SER A 211 17.61 -9.33 -1.37
N LYS A 212 18.77 -9.98 -1.27
CA LYS A 212 19.34 -10.39 0.03
C LYS A 212 19.56 -9.21 0.97
N SER A 213 19.86 -8.02 0.43
CA SER A 213 20.03 -6.81 1.24
C SER A 213 18.69 -6.33 1.80
N ALA A 214 17.65 -6.28 0.97
CA ALA A 214 16.29 -5.94 1.39
C ALA A 214 15.84 -6.88 2.51
N LEU A 215 15.89 -8.19 2.29
CA LEU A 215 15.51 -9.19 3.29
C LEU A 215 16.29 -9.03 4.62
N SER A 216 17.57 -8.68 4.56
CA SER A 216 18.38 -8.46 5.77
C SER A 216 17.90 -7.22 6.55
N GLY A 217 17.49 -6.16 5.84
CA GLY A 217 16.86 -4.98 6.44
C GLY A 217 15.53 -5.32 7.14
N TRP A 218 14.66 -6.09 6.48
CA TRP A 218 13.39 -6.53 7.07
C TRP A 218 13.59 -7.46 8.27
N LYS A 219 14.59 -8.37 8.24
CA LYS A 219 14.97 -9.17 9.41
C LYS A 219 15.45 -8.30 10.57
N ARG A 220 16.22 -7.24 10.28
CA ARG A 220 16.65 -6.27 11.30
C ARG A 220 15.45 -5.53 11.88
N ALA A 221 14.48 -5.16 11.06
CA ALA A 221 13.24 -4.52 11.51
C ALA A 221 12.43 -5.44 12.43
N ALA A 222 12.23 -6.72 12.06
CA ALA A 222 11.54 -7.70 12.90
C ALA A 222 12.27 -7.94 14.24
N TYR A 223 13.60 -8.02 14.21
CA TYR A 223 14.42 -8.10 15.43
C TYR A 223 14.19 -6.90 16.35
N LEU A 224 14.12 -5.68 15.80
CA LEU A 224 13.83 -4.47 16.58
C LEU A 224 12.38 -4.39 17.06
N ALA A 225 11.44 -5.01 16.34
CA ALA A 225 10.06 -5.19 16.78
C ALA A 225 9.93 -6.19 17.94
N GLY A 226 10.93 -7.05 18.14
CA GLY A 226 10.82 -8.22 19.00
C GLY A 226 9.90 -9.30 18.44
N THR A 227 9.76 -9.38 17.10
CA THR A 227 8.92 -10.36 16.41
C THR A 227 9.77 -11.26 15.52
N ASP A 228 9.21 -12.42 15.14
CA ASP A 228 9.70 -13.13 13.96
C ASP A 228 9.40 -12.29 12.71
N LEU A 229 10.19 -12.50 11.64
CA LEU A 229 9.90 -11.87 10.35
C LEU A 229 8.74 -12.61 9.69
N GLU A 230 7.62 -11.92 9.53
CA GLU A 230 6.52 -12.37 8.69
C GLU A 230 6.81 -12.06 7.22
N THR A 231 6.40 -12.96 6.34
CA THR A 231 6.56 -12.80 4.89
C THR A 231 5.25 -13.01 4.17
N ILE A 232 5.01 -12.32 3.07
CA ILE A 232 3.94 -12.63 2.11
C ILE A 232 4.60 -13.13 0.84
N ASP A 233 4.29 -14.34 0.38
CA ASP A 233 4.63 -14.76 -0.98
C ASP A 233 3.35 -14.69 -1.84
N PRO A 234 3.22 -13.69 -2.72
CA PRO A 234 2.05 -13.52 -3.56
C PRO A 234 2.02 -14.43 -4.80
N ASN A 235 3.14 -15.08 -5.11
CA ASN A 235 3.22 -16.10 -6.16
C ASN A 235 2.97 -17.50 -5.60
N GLN A 236 3.04 -17.67 -4.28
CA GLN A 236 2.60 -18.89 -3.62
C GLN A 236 1.09 -19.00 -3.74
N ALA A 237 0.64 -20.03 -4.47
CA ALA A 237 -0.78 -20.37 -4.53
C ALA A 237 -1.31 -20.54 -3.10
N VAL A 238 -2.21 -19.65 -2.68
CA VAL A 238 -3.13 -19.95 -1.59
C VAL A 238 -3.85 -21.21 -2.05
N ALA A 239 -3.75 -22.31 -1.30
CA ALA A 239 -4.46 -23.53 -1.64
C ALA A 239 -5.91 -23.13 -1.90
N ALA A 240 -6.35 -23.26 -3.16
CA ALA A 240 -7.65 -22.76 -3.58
C ALA A 240 -8.69 -23.38 -2.65
N LEU A 241 -9.31 -22.58 -1.79
CA LEU A 241 -10.51 -23.00 -1.10
C LEU A 241 -11.56 -23.15 -2.20
N GLU A 242 -11.75 -24.38 -2.67
CA GLU A 242 -12.84 -24.67 -3.59
C GLU A 242 -14.14 -24.24 -2.92
N LYS A 243 -14.81 -23.24 -3.50
CA LYS A 243 -16.22 -23.01 -3.20
C LYS A 243 -16.96 -24.31 -3.48
N PRO A 244 -17.71 -24.89 -2.53
CA PRO A 244 -18.48 -26.08 -2.83
C PRO A 244 -19.44 -25.74 -3.98
N ALA A 245 -19.30 -26.47 -5.09
CA ALA A 245 -20.20 -26.37 -6.22
C ALA A 245 -21.55 -26.99 -5.84
N THR A 246 -22.35 -26.28 -5.05
CA THR A 246 -23.78 -26.57 -5.01
C THR A 246 -24.39 -25.93 -6.25
N ALA A 247 -24.47 -26.71 -7.32
CA ALA A 247 -25.24 -26.37 -8.51
C ALA A 247 -26.69 -26.04 -8.09
N MET A 248 -27.02 -24.76 -8.00
CA MET A 248 -28.41 -24.32 -8.02
C MET A 248 -28.83 -24.25 -9.48
N THR A 249 -29.51 -25.31 -9.93
CA THR A 249 -30.29 -25.31 -11.17
C THR A 249 -31.20 -24.08 -11.16
N PRO A 250 -31.32 -23.29 -12.25
CA PRO A 250 -32.22 -22.15 -12.27
C PRO A 250 -33.66 -22.64 -12.11
N VAL A 251 -34.27 -22.36 -10.96
CA VAL A 251 -35.72 -22.49 -10.79
C VAL A 251 -36.36 -21.37 -11.61
N GLN A 252 -37.01 -21.75 -12.69
CA GLN A 252 -37.80 -20.87 -13.54
C GLN A 252 -39.01 -20.39 -12.72
N MET A 253 -39.00 -19.13 -12.30
CA MET A 253 -40.09 -18.56 -11.50
C MET A 253 -41.32 -18.30 -12.38
N PRO A 254 -42.51 -18.87 -12.07
CA PRO A 254 -43.74 -18.46 -12.71
C PRO A 254 -44.16 -17.06 -12.26
N ASN A 255 -44.48 -16.22 -13.24
CA ASN A 255 -44.96 -14.84 -13.08
C ASN A 255 -46.30 -14.84 -12.31
N LYS A 256 -46.30 -14.42 -11.04
CA LYS A 256 -47.52 -14.08 -10.30
C LYS A 256 -47.30 -12.81 -9.47
N PRO A 257 -48.24 -11.85 -9.45
CA PRO A 257 -48.04 -10.59 -8.73
C PRO A 257 -48.01 -10.81 -7.21
N LEU A 258 -47.07 -10.17 -6.51
CA LEU A 258 -46.99 -10.17 -5.05
C LEU A 258 -48.10 -9.31 -4.42
N PRO A 259 -48.83 -9.80 -3.41
CA PRO A 259 -49.59 -8.94 -2.51
C PRO A 259 -48.67 -8.25 -1.49
N GLN A 260 -48.99 -6.99 -1.16
CA GLN A 260 -48.34 -6.21 -0.09
C GLN A 260 -48.68 -6.77 1.30
N GLN A 261 -47.68 -6.91 2.19
CA GLN A 261 -47.75 -6.84 3.67
C GLN A 261 -46.33 -6.95 4.27
N THR A 262 -45.76 -5.88 4.86
CA THR A 262 -45.68 -5.54 6.30
C THR A 262 -44.90 -6.51 7.20
N GLY A 263 -43.78 -6.04 7.77
CA GLY A 263 -43.07 -6.63 8.91
C GLY A 263 -41.67 -7.17 8.58
N LEU A 264 -40.61 -6.50 9.08
CA LEU A 264 -39.21 -6.95 9.00
C LEU A 264 -38.88 -7.85 10.21
N PRO A 265 -38.55 -9.14 10.02
CA PRO A 265 -37.82 -9.90 11.04
C PRO A 265 -36.30 -9.80 10.83
N LYS A 266 -35.57 -9.64 11.94
CA LYS A 266 -34.09 -9.68 12.02
C LYS A 266 -33.58 -11.01 11.44
N ARG A 267 -32.65 -10.96 10.49
CA ARG A 267 -31.99 -12.16 9.94
C ARG A 267 -30.81 -12.57 10.85
N PRO A 268 -30.61 -13.87 11.13
CA PRO A 268 -29.37 -14.36 11.71
C PRO A 268 -28.22 -14.24 10.70
N TYR A 269 -27.01 -14.04 11.20
CA TYR A 269 -25.78 -14.16 10.40
C TYR A 269 -25.71 -15.58 9.78
N PRO A 270 -25.34 -15.75 8.51
CA PRO A 270 -25.25 -17.09 7.91
C PRO A 270 -24.14 -17.89 8.59
N GLU A 271 -24.42 -19.16 8.92
CA GLU A 271 -23.43 -20.12 9.41
C GLU A 271 -22.29 -20.32 8.40
N ARG A 272 -21.06 -20.53 8.90
CA ARG A 272 -19.86 -20.74 8.07
C ARG A 272 -19.95 -22.08 7.30
N PRO A 273 -19.52 -22.15 6.03
CA PRO A 273 -19.39 -23.41 5.34
C PRO A 273 -18.22 -24.23 5.90
N HIS A 274 -18.44 -25.53 6.13
CA HIS A 274 -17.39 -26.49 6.50
C HIS A 274 -16.58 -26.89 5.25
N TYR A 275 -15.24 -26.89 5.37
CA TYR A 275 -14.32 -27.35 4.33
C TYR A 275 -13.67 -28.69 4.75
N GLU A 276 -13.50 -29.60 3.79
CA GLU A 276 -12.88 -30.92 4.00
C GLU A 276 -11.51 -30.95 3.29
N MET A 277 -10.46 -31.40 3.98
CA MET A 277 -9.08 -31.40 3.47
C MET A 277 -8.79 -32.68 2.69
N VAL A 278 -8.41 -32.58 1.41
CA VAL A 278 -7.94 -33.72 0.60
C VAL A 278 -6.46 -33.52 0.23
N GLY A 279 -5.59 -34.47 0.61
CA GLY A 279 -4.24 -34.62 0.05
C GLY A 279 -3.09 -34.53 1.07
N SER A 280 -2.29 -35.58 1.12
CA SER A 280 -1.23 -35.89 2.09
C SER A 280 0.12 -35.18 1.84
N ALA A 281 0.11 -33.85 1.75
CA ALA A 281 1.33 -33.07 1.95
C ALA A 281 1.35 -32.53 3.39
N LYS A 282 2.46 -32.67 4.12
CA LYS A 282 2.63 -32.02 5.44
C LYS A 282 2.30 -30.52 5.27
N PRO A 283 1.29 -29.95 5.95
CA PRO A 283 0.94 -28.56 5.78
C PRO A 283 2.11 -27.72 6.32
N ARG A 284 2.81 -27.01 5.43
CA ARG A 284 3.59 -25.84 5.85
C ARG A 284 2.56 -24.85 6.40
N ALA A 285 2.86 -24.21 7.54
CA ALA A 285 1.94 -23.31 8.22
C ALA A 285 1.29 -22.37 7.20
N ASP A 286 -0.04 -22.35 7.17
CA ASP A 286 -0.79 -21.39 6.38
C ASP A 286 -0.26 -19.99 6.70
N LEU A 287 0.01 -19.20 5.66
CA LEU A 287 0.56 -17.85 5.77
C LEU A 287 -0.31 -16.97 6.67
N SER A 288 -1.63 -17.18 6.60
CA SER A 288 -2.60 -16.56 7.50
C SER A 288 -2.31 -16.92 8.96
N THR A 289 -1.89 -18.16 9.24
CA THR A 289 -1.56 -18.66 10.59
C THR A 289 -0.27 -18.05 11.13
N SER A 290 0.74 -17.83 10.28
CA SER A 290 1.98 -17.16 10.71
C SER A 290 1.69 -15.71 11.08
N MET A 291 1.01 -14.97 10.22
CA MET A 291 0.66 -13.58 10.47
C MET A 291 -0.27 -13.40 11.68
N ARG A 292 -1.27 -14.27 11.82
CA ARG A 292 -2.12 -14.33 13.02
C ARG A 292 -1.26 -14.52 14.28
N ARG A 293 -0.25 -15.39 14.23
CA ARG A 293 0.66 -15.61 15.37
C ARG A 293 1.52 -14.38 15.65
N GLY A 294 2.11 -13.76 14.62
CA GLY A 294 2.87 -12.52 14.77
C GLY A 294 2.03 -11.41 15.40
N MET A 295 0.82 -11.17 14.87
CA MET A 295 -0.11 -10.18 15.41
C MET A 295 -0.56 -10.51 16.84
N LYS A 296 -0.91 -11.78 17.12
CA LYS A 296 -1.30 -12.21 18.48
C LYS A 296 -0.15 -11.99 19.47
N SER A 297 1.06 -12.38 19.10
CA SER A 297 2.27 -12.17 19.92
C SER A 297 2.51 -10.68 20.22
N VAL A 298 2.34 -9.80 19.23
CA VAL A 298 2.44 -8.34 19.41
C VAL A 298 1.40 -7.84 20.41
N LEU A 299 0.14 -8.28 20.29
CA LEU A 299 -0.95 -7.83 21.14
C LEU A 299 -0.93 -8.44 22.55
N GLU A 300 -0.47 -9.69 22.71
CA GLU A 300 -0.28 -10.34 24.02
C GLU A 300 0.88 -9.72 24.83
N SER A 301 1.77 -8.97 24.17
CA SER A 301 2.88 -8.26 24.82
C SER A 301 2.50 -6.89 25.43
N TYR A 302 1.23 -6.50 25.34
CA TYR A 302 0.67 -5.30 25.99
C TYR A 302 0.23 -5.59 27.43
#